data_AF-A0AAU2AEC6-F1
#
_entry.id   AF-A0AAU2AEC6-F1
#
_cell.length_a   1.000
_cell.length_b   1.000
_cell.length_c   1.000
_cell.angle_alpha   90.00
_cell.angle_beta   90.00
_cell.angle_gamma   90.00
#
_symmetry.space_group_name_H-M   'P 1'
#
loop_
_entity.id
_entity.type
_entity.pdbx_description
1 polymer ?
#
loop_
_entity_poly.entity_id
_entity_poly.type
_entity_poly.pdbx_seq_one_letter_code
_entity_poly.pdbx_strand_id
1 'polypeptide(L)'
;MSSESSSRRSPWRNKAVVAALAATMLAGPGIAQAAPQPAPVAGERAAAATITWTLVRASNPTTDQQSAYNLITTAMNAAVARYNNLSDLGKTITVRYEPGVPTADGNINGTIRFGSNRSYMTERTALHEIAHTIGVGTSSGWSSLGGSGTWTGAQATALVRQFDGSSAKISTGGGHFWPYGLNYENEFSGTAADRHVRIVAAMKADGL
;
A
#
# COMPACT_ATOMS: atom_id res chain seq x y z
N MET A 1 -25.27 8.61 60.92
CA MET A 1 -24.22 9.62 60.67
C MET A 1 -23.56 9.24 59.34
N SER A 2 -24.23 9.51 58.20
CA SER A 2 -24.10 10.73 57.36
C SER A 2 -22.82 10.67 56.52
N SER A 3 -22.73 10.85 55.19
CA SER A 3 -23.62 11.14 54.04
C SER A 3 -22.67 11.07 52.81
N GLU A 4 -23.01 10.40 51.71
CA GLU A 4 -23.52 10.96 50.43
C GLU A 4 -22.58 11.86 49.59
N SER A 5 -22.63 11.65 48.26
CA SER A 5 -22.28 12.58 47.16
C SER A 5 -20.80 12.83 46.84
N SER A 6 -20.37 13.16 45.61
CA SER A 6 -20.87 13.12 44.23
C SER A 6 -19.73 13.67 43.37
N SER A 7 -19.67 13.22 42.12
CA SER A 7 -18.97 13.81 40.97
C SER A 7 -18.87 15.35 40.97
N ARG A 8 -17.72 15.89 40.54
CA ARG A 8 -17.63 16.87 39.44
C ARG A 8 -16.18 17.14 39.00
N ARG A 9 -15.93 16.90 37.71
CA ARG A 9 -14.78 17.42 36.96
C ARG A 9 -14.92 18.94 36.86
N SER A 10 -13.84 19.68 37.12
CA SER A 10 -13.77 21.13 36.93
C SER A 10 -13.11 21.45 35.58
N PRO A 11 -13.74 22.24 34.69
CA PRO A 11 -13.12 22.74 33.47
C PRO A 11 -12.88 24.26 33.57
N TRP A 12 -11.62 24.68 33.60
CA TRP A 12 -11.22 26.09 33.42
C TRP A 12 -10.26 26.14 32.22
N ARG A 13 -10.66 26.62 31.03
CA ARG A 13 -10.87 28.02 30.60
C ARG A 13 -9.61 28.88 30.72
N ASN A 14 -8.74 28.82 29.70
CA ASN A 14 -7.84 29.93 29.38
C ASN A 14 -8.52 30.80 28.29
N LYS A 15 -9.07 31.94 28.73
CA LYS A 15 -9.38 33.11 27.89
C LYS A 15 -8.33 34.16 28.22
N ALA A 16 -7.80 34.85 27.20
CA ALA A 16 -7.25 36.22 27.17
C ALA A 16 -6.29 36.29 25.95
N VAL A 17 -6.19 37.32 25.11
CA VAL A 17 -6.61 38.73 25.13
C VAL A 17 -6.82 39.16 23.66
N VAL A 18 -7.88 39.90 23.34
CA VAL A 18 -7.97 40.66 22.09
C VAL A 18 -7.63 42.11 22.43
N ALA A 19 -6.50 42.60 21.93
CA ALA A 19 -6.12 44.01 22.02
C ALA A 19 -6.87 44.79 20.93
N ALA A 20 -7.63 45.80 21.34
CA ALA A 20 -8.25 46.76 20.42
C ALA A 20 -7.29 47.93 20.19
N LEU A 21 -6.92 48.16 18.93
CA LEU A 21 -6.21 49.36 18.47
C LEU A 21 -7.16 50.13 17.55
N ALA A 22 -7.52 51.33 18.00
CA ALA A 22 -8.24 52.31 17.20
C ALA A 22 -7.27 52.97 16.21
N ALA A 23 -7.66 53.07 14.94
CA ALA A 23 -6.93 53.81 13.92
C ALA A 23 -7.88 54.83 13.26
N THR A 24 -7.53 56.10 13.41
CA THR A 24 -8.08 57.26 12.69
C THR A 24 -7.72 57.17 11.21
N MET A 25 -8.70 57.30 10.32
CA MET A 25 -8.50 57.24 8.87
C MET A 25 -8.36 58.64 8.26
N LEU A 26 -7.23 58.89 7.58
CA LEU A 26 -7.04 59.97 6.61
C LEU A 26 -7.02 59.35 5.21
N ALA A 27 -7.87 59.85 4.33
CA ALA A 27 -8.09 59.35 2.97
C ALA A 27 -6.93 59.70 2.03
N GLY A 28 -6.45 58.69 1.29
CA GLY A 28 -5.52 58.82 0.16
C GLY A 28 -5.87 57.80 -0.93
N PRO A 29 -5.48 58.02 -2.20
CA PRO A 29 -5.95 57.24 -3.34
C PRO A 29 -5.40 55.80 -3.30
N GLY A 30 -6.31 54.85 -3.49
CA GLY A 30 -6.13 53.44 -3.15
C GLY A 30 -5.07 52.68 -3.95
N ILE A 31 -4.16 52.06 -3.22
CA ILE A 31 -3.63 50.75 -3.57
C ILE A 31 -4.46 49.71 -2.81
N ALA A 32 -5.12 48.81 -3.54
CA ALA A 32 -5.93 47.75 -2.93
C ALA A 32 -5.03 46.81 -2.13
N GLN A 33 -5.02 46.95 -0.81
CA GLN A 33 -4.33 46.05 0.09
C GLN A 33 -5.15 44.76 0.17
N ALA A 34 -4.63 43.69 -0.44
CA ALA A 34 -5.25 42.37 -0.41
C ALA A 34 -5.43 41.92 1.06
N ALA A 35 -6.65 41.54 1.41
CA ALA A 35 -6.97 40.98 2.72
C ALA A 35 -6.14 39.70 2.96
N PRO A 36 -5.74 39.40 4.22
CA PRO A 36 -5.04 38.17 4.54
C PRO A 36 -5.89 36.97 4.12
N GLN A 37 -5.37 36.12 3.22
CA GLN A 37 -6.00 34.83 2.94
C GLN A 37 -5.99 34.00 4.23
N PRO A 38 -7.12 33.39 4.62
CA PRO A 38 -7.16 32.47 5.74
C PRO A 38 -6.21 31.30 5.46
N ALA A 39 -5.46 30.90 6.49
CA ALA A 39 -4.59 29.72 6.44
C ALA A 39 -5.40 28.50 5.98
N PRO A 40 -4.81 27.59 5.18
CA PRO A 40 -5.51 26.41 4.71
C PRO A 40 -5.93 25.59 5.93
N VAL A 41 -7.25 25.40 6.09
CA VAL A 41 -7.80 24.41 7.01
C VAL A 41 -7.19 23.06 6.66
N ALA A 42 -6.67 22.36 7.67
CA ALA A 42 -6.10 21.03 7.49
C ALA A 42 -7.14 20.14 6.79
N GLY A 43 -6.88 19.83 5.52
CA GLY A 43 -7.76 19.02 4.70
C GLY A 43 -7.92 17.65 5.34
N GLU A 44 -9.16 17.19 5.38
CA GLU A 44 -9.51 15.80 5.65
C GLU A 44 -8.64 14.92 4.73
N ARG A 45 -7.69 14.18 5.31
CA ARG A 45 -6.80 13.31 4.55
C ARG A 45 -7.72 12.32 3.82
N ALA A 46 -7.73 12.37 2.48
CA ALA A 46 -8.46 11.40 1.69
C ALA A 46 -8.13 9.99 2.20
N ALA A 47 -9.15 9.14 2.35
CA ALA A 47 -8.94 7.78 2.82
C ALA A 47 -7.86 7.11 1.97
N ALA A 48 -6.85 6.52 2.61
CA ALA A 48 -5.80 5.80 1.90
C ALA A 48 -6.43 4.77 0.96
N ALA A 49 -5.94 4.68 -0.28
CA ALA A 49 -6.38 3.61 -1.15
C ALA A 49 -5.95 2.27 -0.54
N THR A 50 -6.80 1.24 -0.65
CA THR A 50 -6.57 -0.06 -0.02
C THR A 50 -6.64 -1.18 -1.02
N ILE A 51 -5.85 -2.21 -0.78
CA ILE A 51 -6.01 -3.51 -1.42
C ILE A 51 -7.13 -4.27 -0.71
N THR A 52 -8.08 -4.75 -1.51
CA THR A 52 -9.19 -5.60 -1.08
C THR A 52 -9.18 -6.88 -1.90
N TRP A 53 -9.69 -7.97 -1.35
CA TRP A 53 -9.68 -9.24 -2.05
C TRP A 53 -10.90 -10.11 -1.72
N THR A 54 -11.28 -10.97 -2.66
CA THR A 54 -12.31 -12.00 -2.47
C THR A 54 -11.84 -13.33 -3.05
N LEU A 55 -12.28 -14.45 -2.46
CA LEU A 55 -12.04 -15.79 -3.00
C LEU A 55 -13.30 -16.33 -3.66
N VAL A 56 -13.21 -16.69 -4.94
CA VAL A 56 -14.28 -17.44 -5.60
C VAL A 56 -14.30 -18.87 -5.05
N ARG A 57 -15.45 -19.28 -4.50
CA ARG A 57 -15.66 -20.58 -3.88
C ARG A 57 -16.79 -21.33 -4.56
N ALA A 58 -16.63 -22.64 -4.70
CA ALA A 58 -17.75 -23.51 -5.05
C ALA A 58 -18.79 -23.51 -3.92
N SER A 59 -20.07 -23.65 -4.25
CA SER A 59 -21.16 -23.72 -3.27
C SER A 59 -21.08 -24.98 -2.39
N ASN A 60 -20.60 -26.09 -2.95
CA ASN A 60 -20.38 -27.37 -2.26
C ASN A 60 -18.93 -27.82 -2.49
N PRO A 61 -17.96 -27.34 -1.69
CA PRO A 61 -16.55 -27.56 -1.96
C PRO A 61 -16.07 -28.97 -1.59
N THR A 62 -15.24 -29.57 -2.43
CA THR A 62 -14.53 -30.82 -2.11
C THR A 62 -13.54 -30.63 -0.94
N THR A 63 -13.08 -31.72 -0.33
CA THR A 63 -12.04 -31.66 0.72
C THR A 63 -10.76 -30.95 0.25
N ASP A 64 -10.36 -31.21 -1.00
CA ASP A 64 -9.22 -30.52 -1.62
C ASP A 64 -9.49 -29.01 -1.72
N GLN A 65 -10.63 -28.60 -2.28
CA GLN A 65 -11.01 -27.20 -2.39
C GLN A 65 -11.07 -26.51 -1.02
N GLN A 66 -11.66 -27.15 0.00
CA GLN A 66 -11.70 -26.60 1.36
C GLN A 66 -10.30 -26.35 1.92
N SER A 67 -9.41 -27.34 1.77
CA SER A 67 -8.01 -27.19 2.17
C SER A 67 -7.33 -26.03 1.41
N ALA A 68 -7.56 -25.90 0.10
CA ALA A 68 -6.95 -24.85 -0.73
C ALA A 68 -7.43 -23.48 -0.29
N TYR A 69 -8.75 -23.36 -0.13
CA TYR A 69 -9.36 -22.12 0.29
C TYR A 69 -8.85 -21.65 1.64
N ASN A 70 -8.62 -22.54 2.59
CA ASN A 70 -8.08 -22.17 3.90
C ASN A 70 -6.65 -21.61 3.79
N LEU A 71 -5.76 -22.29 3.07
CA LEU A 71 -4.37 -21.83 2.89
C LEU A 71 -4.31 -20.51 2.10
N ILE A 72 -5.03 -20.43 0.98
CA ILE A 72 -5.12 -19.20 0.16
C ILE A 72 -5.67 -18.05 1.00
N THR A 73 -6.68 -18.29 1.83
CA THR A 73 -7.26 -17.24 2.69
C THR A 73 -6.25 -16.72 3.70
N THR A 74 -5.51 -17.61 4.35
CA THR A 74 -4.43 -17.21 5.29
C THR A 74 -3.35 -16.40 4.57
N ALA A 75 -2.89 -16.87 3.40
CA ALA A 75 -1.86 -16.19 2.61
C ALA A 75 -2.30 -14.80 2.15
N MET A 76 -3.50 -14.69 1.56
CA MET A 76 -4.04 -13.42 1.06
C MET A 76 -4.33 -12.44 2.18
N ASN A 77 -4.85 -12.90 3.33
CA ASN A 77 -5.05 -12.04 4.50
C ASN A 77 -3.73 -11.43 4.99
N ALA A 78 -2.67 -12.25 5.12
CA ALA A 78 -1.37 -11.76 5.55
C ALA A 78 -0.77 -10.76 4.55
N ALA A 79 -0.79 -11.10 3.25
CA ALA A 79 -0.23 -10.25 2.19
C ALA A 79 -0.99 -8.91 2.06
N VAL A 80 -2.32 -8.93 2.07
CA VAL A 80 -3.15 -7.71 1.98
C VAL A 80 -3.00 -6.85 3.22
N ALA A 81 -2.96 -7.44 4.42
CA ALA A 81 -2.69 -6.70 5.64
C ALA A 81 -1.33 -5.98 5.57
N ARG A 82 -0.30 -6.65 5.05
CA ARG A 82 1.02 -6.05 4.87
C ARG A 82 1.02 -4.91 3.85
N TYR A 83 0.41 -5.10 2.69
CA TYR A 83 0.27 -4.05 1.67
C TYR A 83 -0.45 -2.82 2.22
N ASN A 84 -1.57 -3.01 2.90
CA ASN A 84 -2.37 -1.91 3.47
C ASN A 84 -1.69 -1.22 4.65
N ASN A 85 -0.77 -1.90 5.36
CA ASN A 85 -0.03 -1.31 6.46
C ASN A 85 1.19 -0.48 5.99
N LEU A 86 1.78 -0.82 4.85
CA LEU A 86 3.07 -0.28 4.40
C LEU A 86 2.98 0.56 3.12
N SER A 87 1.79 0.69 2.53
CA SER A 87 1.58 1.46 1.31
C SER A 87 0.16 2.02 1.24
N ASP A 88 -0.02 3.07 0.44
CA ASP A 88 -1.34 3.62 0.08
C ASP A 88 -1.79 3.08 -1.29
N LEU A 89 -1.43 1.84 -1.64
CA LEU A 89 -1.80 1.22 -2.92
C LEU A 89 -3.24 0.71 -2.91
N GLY A 90 -3.97 0.95 -4.00
CA GLY A 90 -5.35 0.49 -4.19
C GLY A 90 -5.48 -0.59 -5.26
N LYS A 91 -6.18 -1.68 -4.93
CA LYS A 91 -6.59 -2.71 -5.90
C LYS A 91 -7.77 -3.54 -5.36
N THR A 92 -8.70 -3.93 -6.22
CA THR A 92 -9.67 -4.98 -5.91
C THR A 92 -9.25 -6.26 -6.61
N ILE A 93 -9.05 -7.32 -5.82
CA ILE A 93 -8.49 -8.59 -6.29
C ILE A 93 -9.54 -9.70 -6.21
N THR A 94 -9.70 -10.44 -7.32
CA THR A 94 -10.47 -11.68 -7.36
C THR A 94 -9.52 -12.86 -7.38
N VAL A 95 -9.57 -13.68 -6.34
CA VAL A 95 -8.72 -14.86 -6.19
C VAL A 95 -9.50 -16.11 -6.58
N ARG A 96 -8.82 -17.06 -7.25
CA ARG A 96 -9.38 -18.35 -7.66
C ARG A 96 -8.44 -19.50 -7.29
N TYR A 97 -9.01 -20.65 -6.98
CA TYR A 97 -8.29 -21.92 -6.95
C TYR A 97 -8.53 -22.65 -8.27
N GLU A 98 -7.48 -22.81 -9.07
CA GLU A 98 -7.51 -23.45 -10.39
C GLU A 98 -6.43 -24.53 -10.44
N PRO A 99 -6.75 -25.80 -10.13
CA PRO A 99 -5.77 -26.89 -10.03
C PRO A 99 -4.86 -27.08 -11.26
N GLY A 100 -5.30 -26.62 -12.44
CA GLY A 100 -4.52 -26.67 -13.69
C GLY A 100 -3.45 -25.58 -13.81
N VAL A 101 -3.43 -24.58 -12.94
CA VAL A 101 -2.32 -23.63 -12.81
C VAL A 101 -1.15 -24.36 -12.12
N PRO A 102 0.08 -24.35 -12.67
CA PRO A 102 1.21 -25.06 -12.06
C PRO A 102 1.62 -24.52 -10.68
N THR A 103 1.54 -23.19 -10.49
CA THR A 103 2.01 -22.49 -9.29
C THR A 103 0.94 -21.49 -8.81
N ALA A 104 1.11 -20.22 -9.14
CA ALA A 104 0.13 -19.15 -9.04
C ALA A 104 0.42 -18.15 -10.17
N ASP A 105 -0.58 -17.35 -10.55
CA ASP A 105 -0.40 -16.26 -11.50
C ASP A 105 -1.35 -15.09 -11.22
N GLY A 106 -0.78 -13.89 -11.17
CA GLY A 106 -1.46 -12.61 -11.05
C GLY A 106 -1.56 -11.88 -12.38
N ASN A 107 -2.71 -11.25 -12.64
CA ASN A 107 -2.95 -10.47 -13.85
C ASN A 107 -3.30 -9.02 -13.49
N ILE A 108 -2.88 -8.08 -14.35
CA ILE A 108 -3.14 -6.64 -14.16
C ILE A 108 -4.63 -6.30 -14.06
N ASN A 109 -5.53 -7.15 -14.56
CA ASN A 109 -6.97 -6.99 -14.39
C ASN A 109 -7.46 -7.21 -12.94
N GLY A 110 -6.59 -7.61 -12.01
CA GLY A 110 -6.93 -7.88 -10.61
C GLY A 110 -7.31 -9.33 -10.33
N THR A 111 -7.01 -10.27 -11.22
CA THR A 111 -7.21 -11.70 -10.95
C THR A 111 -5.92 -12.32 -10.43
N ILE A 112 -6.02 -13.16 -9.40
CA ILE A 112 -4.95 -14.07 -8.98
C ILE A 112 -5.49 -15.50 -8.99
N ARG A 113 -4.72 -16.43 -9.53
CA ARG A 113 -5.05 -17.86 -9.52
C ARG A 113 -3.98 -18.62 -8.76
N PHE A 114 -4.40 -19.53 -7.89
CA PHE A 114 -3.51 -20.49 -7.24
C PHE A 114 -3.77 -21.90 -7.77
N GLY A 115 -2.69 -22.60 -8.06
CA GLY A 115 -2.64 -23.98 -8.50
C GLY A 115 -2.86 -25.01 -7.38
N SER A 116 -2.79 -26.28 -7.74
CA SER A 116 -2.99 -27.41 -6.80
C SER A 116 -1.88 -27.56 -5.76
N ASN A 117 -0.67 -27.07 -6.05
CA ASN A 117 0.49 -27.25 -5.17
C ASN A 117 0.44 -26.30 -3.96
N ARG A 118 0.35 -26.89 -2.76
CA ARG A 118 0.17 -26.14 -1.49
C ARG A 118 1.40 -25.35 -1.06
N SER A 119 2.58 -25.69 -1.57
CA SER A 119 3.80 -24.92 -1.31
C SER A 119 3.75 -23.50 -1.90
N TYR A 120 2.82 -23.21 -2.80
CA TYR A 120 2.60 -21.87 -3.37
C TYR A 120 1.43 -21.12 -2.70
N MET A 121 0.71 -21.72 -1.75
CA MET A 121 -0.36 -21.03 -1.01
C MET A 121 0.21 -20.35 0.24
N THR A 122 1.23 -19.52 0.04
CA THR A 122 2.02 -18.85 1.08
C THR A 122 1.89 -17.34 0.99
N GLU A 123 2.15 -16.62 2.09
CA GLU A 123 2.19 -15.15 2.09
C GLU A 123 3.19 -14.63 1.04
N ARG A 124 4.37 -15.27 0.94
CA ARG A 124 5.40 -14.96 -0.06
C ARG A 124 4.82 -14.94 -1.48
N THR A 125 4.13 -16.01 -1.86
CA THR A 125 3.53 -16.12 -3.19
C THR A 125 2.42 -15.09 -3.36
N ALA A 126 1.55 -14.90 -2.37
CA ALA A 126 0.49 -13.90 -2.44
C ALA A 126 1.03 -12.46 -2.60
N LEU A 127 2.10 -12.08 -1.90
CA LEU A 127 2.75 -10.78 -2.08
C LEU A 127 3.25 -10.59 -3.50
N HIS A 128 3.93 -11.61 -4.04
CA HIS A 128 4.43 -11.64 -5.41
C HIS A 128 3.31 -11.49 -6.44
N GLU A 129 2.24 -12.28 -6.33
CA GLU A 129 1.12 -12.21 -7.28
C GLU A 129 0.37 -10.87 -7.18
N ILE A 130 0.22 -10.29 -5.98
CA ILE A 130 -0.34 -8.95 -5.83
C ILE A 130 0.49 -7.93 -6.62
N ALA A 131 1.83 -8.00 -6.58
CA ALA A 131 2.69 -7.10 -7.35
C ALA A 131 2.40 -7.17 -8.87
N HIS A 132 2.15 -8.37 -9.40
CA HIS A 132 1.72 -8.54 -10.79
C HIS A 132 0.38 -7.88 -11.10
N THR A 133 -0.56 -7.89 -10.15
CA THR A 133 -1.83 -7.16 -10.31
C THR A 133 -1.68 -5.63 -10.25
N ILE A 134 -0.65 -5.13 -9.58
CA ILE A 134 -0.34 -3.69 -9.51
C ILE A 134 0.35 -3.19 -10.79
N GLY A 135 1.12 -4.05 -11.46
CA GLY A 135 1.72 -3.75 -12.76
C GLY A 135 3.09 -4.35 -12.99
N VAL A 136 3.69 -5.01 -12.00
CA VAL A 136 5.00 -5.68 -12.15
C VAL A 136 4.88 -6.74 -13.26
N GLY A 137 5.73 -6.66 -14.27
CA GLY A 137 5.73 -7.58 -15.40
C GLY A 137 4.59 -7.46 -16.41
N THR A 138 3.55 -6.68 -16.10
CA THR A 138 2.27 -6.69 -16.86
C THR A 138 1.86 -5.33 -17.41
N SER A 139 2.42 -4.24 -16.87
CA SER A 139 2.10 -2.86 -17.28
C SER A 139 3.01 -2.33 -18.39
N SER A 140 2.57 -1.28 -19.08
CA SER A 140 3.45 -0.51 -19.97
C SER A 140 4.56 0.22 -19.22
N GLY A 141 4.30 0.66 -17.99
CA GLY A 141 5.29 1.26 -17.10
C GLY A 141 6.44 0.30 -16.82
N TRP A 142 6.12 -0.98 -16.59
CA TRP A 142 7.13 -2.04 -16.47
C TRP A 142 8.02 -2.15 -17.71
N SER A 143 7.42 -2.22 -18.90
CA SER A 143 8.21 -2.29 -20.16
C SER A 143 9.09 -1.04 -20.33
N SER A 144 8.59 0.14 -19.99
CA SER A 144 9.33 1.40 -20.15
C SER A 144 10.48 1.55 -19.16
N LEU A 145 10.29 1.15 -17.90
CA LEU A 145 11.23 1.41 -16.81
C LEU A 145 12.09 0.20 -16.46
N GLY A 146 11.63 -1.01 -16.77
CA GLY A 146 12.32 -2.27 -16.48
C GLY A 146 12.75 -3.03 -17.73
N GLY A 147 12.39 -2.60 -18.93
CA GLY A 147 12.66 -3.33 -20.18
C GLY A 147 14.14 -3.53 -20.52
N SER A 148 15.04 -2.71 -19.96
CA SER A 148 16.49 -2.79 -20.16
C SER A 148 17.19 -3.83 -19.26
N GLY A 149 16.44 -4.51 -18.38
CA GLY A 149 16.98 -5.47 -17.41
C GLY A 149 17.46 -4.84 -16.09
N THR A 150 17.25 -3.53 -15.92
CA THR A 150 17.42 -2.83 -14.64
C THR A 150 16.34 -1.75 -14.53
N TRP A 151 15.69 -1.64 -13.37
CA TRP A 151 14.70 -0.60 -13.12
C TRP A 151 15.35 0.78 -13.18
N THR A 152 14.82 1.67 -14.01
CA THR A 152 15.35 3.04 -14.21
C THR A 152 14.58 4.12 -13.44
N GLY A 153 13.51 3.75 -12.75
CA GLY A 153 12.75 4.69 -11.90
C GLY A 153 13.57 5.16 -10.69
N ALA A 154 13.42 6.44 -10.34
CA ALA A 154 14.25 7.11 -9.36
C ALA A 154 13.86 6.74 -7.91
N GLN A 155 12.57 6.60 -7.63
CA GLN A 155 12.05 6.34 -6.29
C GLN A 155 12.43 4.94 -5.82
N ALA A 156 12.15 3.91 -6.61
CA ALA A 156 12.48 2.53 -6.23
C ALA A 156 13.99 2.31 -6.18
N THR A 157 14.75 2.93 -7.10
CA THR A 157 16.22 2.87 -7.10
C THR A 157 16.82 3.56 -5.87
N ALA A 158 16.31 4.73 -5.47
CA ALA A 158 16.75 5.39 -4.25
C ALA A 158 16.44 4.53 -3.02
N LEU A 159 15.26 3.91 -2.97
CA LEU A 159 14.83 3.08 -1.86
C LEU A 159 15.71 1.83 -1.70
N VAL A 160 15.98 1.09 -2.77
CA VAL A 160 16.86 -0.10 -2.66
C VAL A 160 18.27 0.28 -2.20
N ARG A 161 18.76 1.46 -2.58
CA ARG A 161 20.07 1.97 -2.13
C ARG A 161 20.09 2.33 -0.65
N GLN A 162 18.97 2.76 -0.08
CA GLN A 162 18.86 2.94 1.37
C GLN A 162 18.89 1.60 2.11
N PHE A 163 18.37 0.54 1.50
CA PHE A 163 18.33 -0.79 2.11
C PHE A 163 19.69 -1.50 2.06
N ASP A 164 20.36 -1.44 0.90
CA ASP A 164 21.46 -2.34 0.56
C ASP A 164 22.76 -1.61 0.18
N GLY A 165 22.77 -0.28 0.28
CA GLY A 165 23.93 0.56 0.01
C GLY A 165 23.89 1.29 -1.34
N SER A 166 24.75 2.30 -1.50
CA SER A 166 24.70 3.27 -2.60
C SER A 166 24.86 2.67 -4.00
N SER A 167 25.48 1.51 -4.13
CA SER A 167 25.68 0.80 -5.40
C SER A 167 24.53 -0.15 -5.76
N ALA A 168 23.54 -0.32 -4.88
CA ALA A 168 22.43 -1.24 -5.13
C ALA A 168 21.61 -0.80 -6.36
N LYS A 169 21.07 -1.81 -7.04
CA LYS A 169 20.20 -1.69 -8.22
C LYS A 169 19.08 -2.71 -8.12
N ILE A 170 17.97 -2.41 -8.81
CA ILE A 170 16.89 -3.38 -9.01
C ILE A 170 17.06 -3.98 -10.40
N SER A 171 17.48 -5.23 -10.48
CA SER A 171 17.49 -6.01 -11.72
C SER A 171 16.08 -6.42 -12.10
N THR A 172 15.76 -6.47 -13.39
CA THR A 172 14.43 -6.83 -13.90
C THR A 172 14.56 -7.88 -15.02
N GLY A 173 13.56 -8.74 -15.18
CA GLY A 173 13.57 -9.75 -16.24
C GLY A 173 12.42 -10.75 -16.15
N GLY A 174 11.89 -11.16 -17.31
CA GLY A 174 10.85 -12.19 -17.38
C GLY A 174 9.57 -11.87 -16.60
N GLY A 175 9.28 -10.59 -16.38
CA GLY A 175 8.15 -10.13 -15.56
C GLY A 175 8.47 -9.93 -14.07
N HIS A 176 9.70 -10.24 -13.64
CA HIS A 176 10.11 -10.25 -12.24
C HIS A 176 11.19 -9.21 -11.95
N PHE A 177 11.41 -8.90 -10.67
CA PHE A 177 12.52 -8.06 -10.22
C PHE A 177 13.31 -8.69 -9.07
N TRP A 178 14.54 -8.22 -8.88
CA TRP A 178 15.41 -8.58 -7.77
C TRP A 178 16.24 -7.35 -7.35
N PRO A 179 16.60 -7.19 -6.07
CA PRO A 179 16.19 -8.01 -4.92
C PRO A 179 14.73 -7.76 -4.51
N TYR A 180 14.23 -8.57 -3.58
CA TYR A 180 12.89 -8.45 -2.96
C TYR A 180 11.70 -8.66 -3.89
N GLY A 181 11.88 -9.31 -5.04
CA GLY A 181 10.76 -9.75 -5.90
C GLY A 181 9.94 -10.89 -5.30
N LEU A 182 10.50 -11.62 -4.32
CA LEU A 182 9.86 -12.77 -3.68
C LEU A 182 9.53 -13.87 -4.69
N ASN A 183 10.46 -14.13 -5.61
CA ASN A 183 10.30 -15.06 -6.72
C ASN A 183 10.38 -16.53 -6.26
N TYR A 184 11.10 -16.77 -5.16
CA TYR A 184 11.29 -18.08 -4.56
C TYR A 184 11.03 -18.03 -3.06
N GLU A 185 10.66 -19.17 -2.47
CA GLU A 185 10.32 -19.25 -1.04
C GLU A 185 11.50 -18.90 -0.13
N ASN A 186 12.73 -19.23 -0.54
CA ASN A 186 13.95 -18.90 0.19
C ASN A 186 14.31 -17.39 0.18
N GLU A 187 13.62 -16.57 -0.62
CA GLU A 187 13.74 -15.12 -0.56
C GLU A 187 12.88 -14.51 0.57
N PHE A 188 12.00 -15.29 1.20
CA PHE A 188 11.08 -14.78 2.20
C PHE A 188 11.74 -14.59 3.57
N SER A 189 11.50 -13.41 4.14
CA SER A 189 11.65 -13.09 5.55
C SER A 189 10.70 -11.93 5.86
N GLY A 190 10.42 -11.65 7.14
CA GLY A 190 9.61 -10.48 7.50
C GLY A 190 10.16 -9.17 6.92
N THR A 191 11.49 -8.99 6.99
CA THR A 191 12.17 -7.83 6.40
C THR A 191 12.06 -7.80 4.88
N ALA A 192 12.26 -8.92 4.18
CA ALA A 192 12.15 -8.98 2.72
C ALA A 192 10.70 -8.73 2.26
N ALA A 193 9.71 -9.22 2.99
CA ALA A 193 8.30 -8.99 2.73
C ALA A 193 7.92 -7.50 2.88
N ASP A 194 8.43 -6.82 3.91
CA ASP A 194 8.22 -5.37 4.07
C ASP A 194 8.90 -4.56 2.97
N ARG A 195 10.14 -4.93 2.62
CA ARG A 195 10.89 -4.27 1.55
C ARG A 195 10.24 -4.47 0.19
N HIS A 196 9.68 -5.66 -0.09
CA HIS A 196 8.90 -5.95 -1.29
C HIS A 196 7.76 -4.94 -1.46
N VAL A 197 6.89 -4.80 -0.46
CA VAL A 197 5.73 -3.88 -0.53
C VAL A 197 6.18 -2.44 -0.79
N ARG A 198 7.19 -1.97 -0.05
CA ARG A 198 7.70 -0.60 -0.20
C ARG A 198 8.33 -0.37 -1.58
N ILE A 199 9.03 -1.36 -2.12
CA ILE A 199 9.60 -1.29 -3.47
C ILE A 199 8.49 -1.25 -4.53
N VAL A 200 7.46 -2.10 -4.44
CA VAL A 200 6.33 -2.08 -5.39
C VAL A 200 5.59 -0.74 -5.33
N ALA A 201 5.41 -0.15 -4.14
CA ALA A 201 4.84 1.18 -4.00
C ALA A 201 5.72 2.28 -4.62
N ALA A 202 7.03 2.21 -4.44
CA ALA A 202 7.97 3.13 -5.06
C ALA A 202 8.02 2.97 -6.59
N MET A 203 7.97 1.74 -7.11
CA MET A 203 7.83 1.48 -8.54
C MET A 203 6.53 2.10 -9.08
N LYS A 204 5.42 2.01 -8.33
CA LYS A 204 4.17 2.66 -8.71
C LYS A 204 4.31 4.19 -8.77
N ALA A 205 5.03 4.79 -7.83
CA ALA A 205 5.35 6.22 -7.85
C ALA A 205 6.26 6.62 -9.03
N ASP A 206 7.12 5.71 -9.50
CA ASP A 206 7.95 5.91 -10.69
C ASP A 206 7.17 5.83 -12.01
N GLY A 207 5.93 5.33 -12.00
CA GLY A 207 5.09 5.19 -13.19
C GLY A 207 4.90 3.75 -13.68
N LEU A 208 5.04 2.74 -12.80
CA LEU A 208 4.57 1.37 -13.06
C LEU A 208 3.09 1.34 -13.46
#